data_AF-A0A645FEZ5-F1
#
_entry.id   AF-A0A645FEZ5-F1
#
_cell.length_a   1.000
_cell.length_b   1.000
_cell.length_c   1.000
_cell.angle_alpha   90.00
_cell.angle_beta   90.00
_cell.angle_gamma   90.00
#
_symmetry.space_group_name_H-M   'P 1'
#
loop_
_entity.id
_entity.type
_entity.pdbx_description
1 polymer ?
#
loop_
_entity_poly.entity_id
_entity_poly.type
_entity_poly.pdbx_seq_one_letter_code
_entity_poly.pdbx_strand_id
1 'polypeptide(L)' 'MNYQKPDQKKLETVTISEMKQYISEDQFAPGSMLPKVEAAIQFVEARPNAKAIITSLENIENLLASEEGTIVVAD' A
#
# COMPACT_ATOMS: atom_id res chain seq x y z
N MET A 1 -5.41 3.96 6.01
CA MET A 1 -5.26 5.03 7.03
C MET A 1 -6.14 4.74 8.23
N ASN A 2 -5.65 5.09 9.43
CA ASN A 2 -6.39 5.04 10.70
C ASN A 2 -6.98 3.67 11.00
N TYR A 3 -6.15 2.62 10.94
CA TYR A 3 -6.59 1.24 11.17
C TYR A 3 -7.25 1.07 12.55
N GLN A 4 -8.41 0.41 12.58
CA GLN A 4 -9.24 0.18 13.78
C GLN A 4 -9.79 1.46 14.45
N LYS A 5 -9.84 2.58 13.73
CA LYS A 5 -10.45 3.83 14.20
C LYS A 5 -11.74 4.15 13.43
N PRO A 6 -12.66 4.97 13.98
CA PRO A 6 -13.91 5.33 13.31
C PRO A 6 -13.73 6.03 11.96
N ASP A 7 -12.58 6.68 11.76
CA ASP A 7 -12.21 7.41 10.55
C ASP A 7 -11.25 6.60 9.65
N GLN A 8 -11.25 5.27 9.77
CA GLN A 8 -10.47 4.37 8.93
C GLN A 8 -10.79 4.60 7.44
N LYS A 9 -9.75 4.75 6.62
CA LYS A 9 -9.87 4.82 5.16
C LYS A 9 -9.06 3.73 4.50
N LYS A 10 -9.65 3.06 3.49
CA LYS A 10 -8.92 2.16 2.60
C LYS A 10 -7.93 2.99 1.77
N LEU A 11 -6.73 2.44 1.56
CA LEU A 11 -5.79 2.98 0.59
C LEU A 11 -6.04 2.26 -0.74
N GLU A 12 -6.35 3.05 -1.76
CA GLU A 12 -6.50 2.58 -3.14
C GLU A 12 -5.17 2.76 -3.87
N THR A 13 -5.10 3.66 -4.85
CA THR A 13 -3.84 4.06 -5.49
C THR A 13 -3.16 5.15 -4.67
N VAL A 14 -1.88 4.96 -4.39
CA VAL A 14 -1.04 5.85 -3.57
C VAL A 14 0.35 5.98 -4.17
N THR A 15 0.95 7.16 -4.04
CA THR A 15 2.33 7.40 -4.50
C THR A 15 3.36 6.96 -3.46
N ILE A 16 4.62 6.86 -3.89
CA ILE A 16 5.75 6.63 -2.97
C ILE A 16 5.82 7.73 -1.91
N SER A 17 5.63 8.99 -2.30
CA SER A 17 5.66 10.12 -1.36
C SER A 17 4.57 10.01 -0.28
N GLU A 18 3.34 9.67 -0.67
CA GLU A 18 2.24 9.45 0.28
C GLU A 18 2.53 8.29 1.23
N MET A 19 3.05 7.18 0.72
CA MET A 19 3.38 6.02 1.56
C MET A 19 4.48 6.33 2.57
N LYS A 20 5.51 7.11 2.18
CA LYS A 20 6.55 7.58 3.11
C LYS A 20 5.98 8.51 4.18
N GLN A 21 5.05 9.38 3.81
CA GLN A 21 4.35 10.21 4.79
C GLN A 21 3.58 9.33 5.79
N TYR A 22 2.82 8.34 5.33
CA TYR A 22 2.06 7.46 6.20
C TYR A 22 2.95 6.60 7.13
N ILE A 23 4.16 6.24 6.68
CA ILE A 23 5.15 5.62 7.57
C ILE A 23 5.55 6.60 8.69
N SER A 24 5.83 7.87 8.37
CA SER A 24 6.20 8.88 9.36
C SER A 24 5.09 9.23 10.34
N GLU A 25 3.83 8.95 9.95
CA GLU A 25 2.64 9.10 10.79
C GLU A 25 2.31 7.83 11.61
N ASP A 26 3.21 6.84 11.63
CA ASP A 26 3.05 5.56 12.35
C ASP A 26 1.75 4.80 11.96
N GLN A 27 1.32 4.92 10.70
CA GLN A 27 0.05 4.34 10.23
C GLN A 27 0.11 2.81 10.02
N PHE A 28 1.30 2.22 9.97
CA PHE A 28 1.51 0.82 9.64
C PHE A 28 2.12 0.05 10.82
N ALA A 29 1.53 -1.09 11.17
CA ALA A 29 2.03 -1.94 12.24
C ALA A 29 3.45 -2.49 11.90
N PRO A 30 4.45 -2.34 12.79
CA PRO A 30 5.85 -2.64 12.50
C PRO A 30 6.14 -4.13 12.25
N GLY A 31 5.36 -5.03 12.88
CA GLY A 31 5.57 -6.47 12.75
C GLY A 31 4.95 -7.12 11.50
N SER A 32 4.17 -6.37 10.70
CA SER A 32 3.42 -6.99 9.60
C SER A 32 3.24 -6.09 8.40
N MET A 33 2.60 -4.93 8.56
CA MET A 33 2.24 -4.08 7.41
C MET A 33 3.41 -3.21 6.97
N LEU A 34 4.17 -2.64 7.91
CA LEU A 34 5.31 -1.78 7.60
C LEU A 34 6.34 -2.47 6.69
N PRO A 35 6.79 -3.72 6.94
CA PRO A 35 7.74 -4.39 6.04
C PRO A 35 7.19 -4.61 4.62
N LYS A 36 5.87 -4.78 4.47
CA LYS A 36 5.23 -4.93 3.15
C LYS A 36 5.24 -3.61 2.38
N VAL A 37 4.96 -2.52 3.09
CA VAL A 37 4.99 -1.17 2.53
C VAL A 37 6.40 -0.79 2.11
N GLU A 38 7.40 -1.01 2.96
CA GLU A 38 8.80 -0.72 2.65
C GLU A 38 9.29 -1.49 1.42
N ALA A 39 8.95 -2.78 1.32
CA ALA A 39 9.27 -3.59 0.16
C ALA A 39 8.59 -3.09 -1.13
N ALA A 40 7.32 -2.66 -1.04
CA ALA A 40 6.59 -2.11 -2.18
C ALA A 40 7.20 -0.79 -2.66
N ILE A 41 7.56 0.12 -1.74
CA ILE A 41 8.27 1.37 -2.03
C ILE A 41 9.58 1.05 -2.75
N GLN A 42 10.43 0.21 -2.17
CA GLN A 42 11.75 -0.13 -2.75
C GLN A 42 11.62 -0.71 -4.16
N PHE A 43 10.61 -1.56 -4.41
CA PHE A 43 10.37 -2.15 -5.73
C PHE A 43 10.01 -1.09 -6.78
N VAL A 44 9.10 -0.17 -6.45
CA VAL A 44 8.62 0.86 -7.38
C VAL A 44 9.69 1.94 -7.59
N GLU A 45 10.47 2.30 -6.56
CA GLU A 45 11.63 3.19 -6.70
C GLU A 45 12.65 2.64 -7.69
N ALA A 46 12.93 1.33 -7.61
CA ALA A 46 13.85 0.65 -8.54
C ALA A 46 13.26 0.49 -9.95
N ARG A 47 11.94 0.58 -10.11
CA ARG A 47 11.21 0.35 -11.36
C ARG A 47 10.03 1.33 -11.48
N PRO A 48 10.26 2.60 -11.87
CA PRO A 48 9.22 3.64 -11.84
C PRO A 48 7.98 3.36 -12.70
N ASN A 49 8.12 2.54 -13.75
CA ASN A 49 7.01 2.13 -14.61
C ASN A 49 6.23 0.91 -14.09
N ALA A 50 6.62 0.35 -12.95
CA ALA A 50 5.96 -0.79 -12.33
C ALA A 50 4.95 -0.33 -11.27
N LYS A 51 3.98 -1.19 -10.97
CA LYS A 51 3.06 -1.04 -9.84
C LYS A 51 3.35 -2.15 -8.83
N ALA A 52 3.31 -1.83 -7.53
CA ALA A 52 3.26 -2.84 -6.47
C ALA A 52 1.85 -2.89 -5.90
N ILE A 53 1.34 -4.09 -5.59
CA ILE A 53 -0.02 -4.26 -5.08
C ILE A 53 0.03 -5.07 -3.79
N ILE A 54 -0.55 -4.52 -2.73
CA ILE A 54 -0.71 -5.18 -1.43
C ILE A 54 -2.18 -5.52 -1.26
N THR A 55 -2.51 -6.81 -1.23
CA THR A 55 -3.87 -7.33 -1.07
C THR A 55 -3.84 -8.65 -0.28
N SER A 56 -5.00 -9.12 0.19
CA SER A 56 -5.13 -10.46 0.80
C SER A 56 -5.31 -11.53 -0.27
N LEU A 57 -4.91 -12.77 0.03
CA LEU A 57 -5.10 -13.91 -0.89
C LEU A 57 -6.58 -14.11 -1.27
N GLU A 58 -7.47 -13.92 -0.31
CA GLU A 58 -8.92 -14.00 -0.50
C GLU A 58 -9.45 -12.93 -1.48
N ASN A 59 -8.74 -11.82 -1.64
CA ASN A 59 -9.12 -10.71 -2.51
C ASN A 59 -8.47 -10.77 -3.90
N ILE A 60 -7.82 -11.89 -4.26
CA ILE A 60 -7.16 -12.06 -5.57
C ILE A 60 -8.14 -11.94 -6.73
N GLU A 61 -9.36 -12.49 -6.62
CA GLU A 61 -10.34 -12.40 -7.71
C GLU A 61 -10.75 -10.95 -7.97
N ASN A 62 -10.98 -10.17 -6.92
CA ASN A 62 -11.32 -8.75 -7.03
C ASN A 62 -10.14 -7.92 -7.55
N LEU A 63 -8.92 -8.29 -7.20
CA LEU A 63 -7.72 -7.69 -7.78
C LEU A 63 -7.68 -7.87 -9.30
N LEU A 64 -7.95 -9.09 -9.78
CA LEU A 64 -7.95 -9.40 -11.21
C LEU A 64 -9.09 -8.72 -11.98
N ALA A 65 -10.24 -8.54 -11.33
CA ALA A 65 -11.42 -7.94 -11.95
C ALA A 65 -11.40 -6.40 -11.95
N SER A 66 -10.92 -5.78 -10.86
CA SER A 66 -11.17 -4.37 -10.55
C SER A 66 -9.96 -3.63 -9.97
N GLU A 67 -8.76 -4.22 -10.00
CA GLU A 67 -7.54 -3.70 -9.34
C GLU A 67 -7.74 -3.42 -7.82
N GLU A 68 -8.61 -4.16 -7.12
CA GLU A 68 -8.89 -3.89 -5.70
C GLU A 68 -7.71 -4.26 -4.77
N GLY A 69 -7.19 -3.27 -4.07
CA GLY A 69 -6.08 -3.40 -3.12
C GLY A 69 -5.39 -2.05 -2.89
N THR A 70 -4.26 -2.06 -2.18
CA THR A 70 -3.39 -0.89 -2.08
C THR A 70 -2.36 -0.94 -3.20
N ILE A 71 -2.49 -0.05 -4.17
CA ILE A 71 -1.63 0.04 -5.36
C ILE A 71 -0.61 1.16 -5.12
N VAL A 72 0.66 0.79 -5.04
CA VAL A 72 1.77 1.73 -4.91
C VAL A 72 2.36 2.01 -6.29
N VAL A 73 2.45 3.29 -6.65
CA VAL A 73 2.98 3.78 -7.93
C VAL A 73 4.04 4.86 -7.70
N ALA A 74 4.89 5.12 -8.71
CA ALA A 74 5.82 6.24 -8.67
C ALA A 74 5.06 7.59 -8.63
N ASP A 75 5.75 8.66 -8.22
CA ASP A 75 5.22 10.03 -8.17
C ASP A 75 4.81 10.58 -9.55
#